data_AF-A0A849TXP5-F1
#
_entry.id   AF-A0A849TXP5-F1
#
_cell.length_a   1.000
_cell.length_b   1.000
_cell.length_c   1.000
_cell.angle_alpha   90.00
_cell.angle_beta   90.00
_cell.angle_gamma   90.00
#
_symmetry.space_group_name_H-M   'P 1'
#
loop_
_entity.id
_entity.type
_entity.pdbx_description
1 polymer ?
#
loop_
_entity_poly.entity_id
_entity_poly.type
_entity_poly.pdbx_seq_one_letter_code
_entity_poly.pdbx_strand_id
1 'polypeptide(L)'
;MQRDLIEPGYFDLQALAAYSSCSVRWLRDRLVDRLRPLPHYRIEGKILVKREEFDHWLSSSHIVNSPDGLIEIVDSVVAHMRPSKRSA
;
A
#
# COMPACT_ATOMS: atom_id res chain seq x y z
N MET A 1 -32.26 2.36 -5.54
CA MET A 1 -32.28 1.42 -4.41
C MET A 1 -30.96 1.54 -3.67
N GLN A 2 -30.91 2.45 -2.71
CA GLN A 2 -29.76 2.62 -1.82
C GLN A 2 -29.77 1.42 -0.88
N ARG A 3 -28.86 0.46 -1.10
CA ARG A 3 -28.66 -0.60 -0.12
C ARG A 3 -28.05 0.07 1.09
N ASP A 4 -28.81 0.10 2.18
CA ASP A 4 -28.34 0.39 3.53
C ASP A 4 -26.94 -0.20 3.72
N LEU A 5 -25.96 0.70 3.75
CA LEU A 5 -24.54 0.44 3.76
C LEU A 5 -24.16 -0.01 5.17
N ILE A 6 -24.61 -1.21 5.58
CA ILE A 6 -23.84 -1.95 6.58
C ILE A 6 -22.56 -2.32 5.84
N GLU A 7 -21.57 -1.43 5.86
CA GLU A 7 -20.26 -1.72 5.33
C GLU A 7 -19.83 -3.01 6.02
N PRO A 8 -19.67 -4.12 5.27
CA PRO A 8 -19.41 -5.39 5.89
C PRO A 8 -18.13 -5.22 6.68
N GLY A 9 -18.20 -5.36 8.01
CA GLY A 9 -17.05 -5.16 8.87
C GLY A 9 -15.88 -6.05 8.46
N TYR A 10 -16.20 -7.19 7.83
CA TYR A 10 -15.26 -8.19 7.34
C TYR A 10 -15.45 -8.43 5.84
N PHE A 11 -14.34 -8.36 5.11
CA PHE A 11 -14.23 -8.63 3.69
C PHE A 11 -13.49 -9.94 3.45
N ASP A 12 -13.96 -10.77 2.52
CA ASP A 12 -13.12 -11.84 1.99
C ASP A 12 -12.12 -11.31 0.96
N LEU A 13 -11.16 -12.13 0.53
CA LEU A 13 -10.12 -11.65 -0.39
C LEU A 13 -10.66 -11.14 -1.73
N GLN A 14 -11.82 -11.62 -2.19
CA GLN A 14 -12.43 -11.13 -3.43
C GLN A 14 -13.09 -9.77 -3.21
N ALA A 15 -13.86 -9.63 -2.11
CA ALA A 15 -14.50 -8.39 -1.75
C ALA A 15 -13.45 -7.31 -1.40
N LEU A 16 -12.35 -7.70 -0.75
CA LEU A 16 -11.23 -6.81 -0.44
C LEU A 16 -10.49 -6.35 -1.70
N ALA A 17 -10.31 -7.24 -2.68
CA ALA A 17 -9.76 -6.91 -3.99
C ALA A 17 -10.62 -5.86 -4.71
N ALA A 18 -11.94 -6.04 -4.69
CA ALA A 18 -12.88 -5.08 -5.27
C ALA A 18 -12.87 -3.73 -4.52
N TYR A 19 -12.80 -3.75 -3.18
CA TYR A 19 -12.74 -2.55 -2.35
C TYR A 19 -11.46 -1.74 -2.58
N SER A 20 -10.30 -2.40 -2.54
CA SER A 20 -8.98 -1.76 -2.62
C SER A 20 -8.45 -1.59 -4.05
N SER A 21 -9.22 -2.01 -5.06
CA SER A 21 -8.78 -2.11 -6.47
C SER A 21 -7.47 -2.90 -6.67
N CYS A 22 -7.16 -3.79 -5.73
CA CYS A 22 -5.97 -4.65 -5.77
C CYS A 22 -6.31 -6.03 -6.32
N SER A 23 -5.31 -6.77 -6.82
CA SER A 23 -5.52 -8.14 -7.26
C SER A 23 -5.58 -9.11 -6.06
N VAL A 24 -6.42 -10.14 -6.15
CA VAL A 24 -6.48 -11.22 -5.14
C VAL A 24 -5.12 -11.91 -4.97
N ARG A 25 -4.35 -12.03 -6.06
CA ARG A 25 -2.99 -12.57 -6.03
C ARG A 25 -2.08 -11.71 -5.15
N TRP A 26 -2.08 -10.40 -5.35
CA TRP A 26 -1.29 -9.47 -4.54
C TRP A 26 -1.68 -9.54 -3.05
N LEU A 27 -2.98 -9.62 -2.75
CA LEU A 27 -3.46 -9.79 -1.38
C LEU A 27 -2.98 -11.12 -0.77
N ARG A 28 -2.96 -12.21 -1.55
CA ARG A 28 -2.42 -13.50 -1.10
C ARG A 28 -0.92 -13.45 -0.84
N ASP A 29 -0.15 -12.77 -1.69
CA ASP A 29 1.29 -12.59 -1.49
C ASP A 29 1.56 -11.81 -0.19
N ARG A 30 0.69 -10.86 0.17
CA ARG A 30 0.79 -10.12 1.45
C ARG A 30 0.37 -10.92 2.68
N LEU A 31 -0.39 -12.00 2.54
CA LEU A 31 -0.69 -12.90 3.67
C LEU A 31 0.52 -13.72 4.11
N VAL A 32 1.44 -14.01 3.18
CA VAL A 32 2.66 -14.81 3.43
C VAL A 32 3.92 -13.96 3.63
N ASP A 33 3.78 -12.63 3.54
CA ASP A 33 4.87 -11.68 3.72
C ASP A 33 5.40 -11.71 5.17
N ARG A 34 6.72 -11.83 5.33
CA ARG A 34 7.38 -11.92 6.64
C ARG A 34 7.61 -10.58 7.31
N LEU A 35 7.61 -9.49 6.55
CA LEU A 35 7.96 -8.16 7.04
C LEU A 35 6.70 -7.43 7.52
N ARG A 36 5.63 -7.47 6.73
CA ARG A 36 4.33 -6.91 7.11
C ARG A 36 3.19 -7.76 6.57
N PRO A 37 2.83 -8.86 7.28
CA PRO A 37 1.71 -9.68 6.87
C PRO A 37 0.40 -8.90 6.93
N LEU A 38 -0.51 -9.20 6.01
CA LEU A 38 -1.86 -8.65 6.01
C LEU A 38 -2.66 -9.20 7.21
N PRO A 39 -3.29 -8.33 8.05
CA PRO A 39 -4.13 -8.77 9.15
C PRO A 39 -5.33 -9.53 8.61
N HIS A 40 -5.50 -10.77 9.06
CA HIS A 40 -6.56 -11.65 8.58
C HIS A 40 -7.07 -12.59 9.66
N TYR A 41 -8.35 -12.93 9.53
CA TYR A 41 -9.06 -13.92 10.32
C TYR A 41 -9.27 -15.17 9.47
N ARG A 42 -9.00 -16.34 10.05
CA ARG A 42 -9.27 -17.63 9.42
C ARG A 42 -10.41 -18.32 10.16
N ILE A 43 -11.56 -18.43 9.51
CA ILE A 43 -12.76 -19.11 10.05
C ILE A 43 -13.08 -20.27 9.12
N GLU A 44 -12.96 -21.51 9.60
CA GLU A 44 -13.37 -22.72 8.85
C GLU A 44 -12.77 -22.81 7.43
N GLY A 45 -11.56 -22.27 7.22
CA GLY A 45 -10.87 -22.24 5.92
C GLY A 45 -11.15 -21.01 5.05
N LYS A 46 -12.07 -20.12 5.46
CA LYS A 46 -12.28 -18.81 4.83
C LYS A 46 -11.35 -17.77 5.45
N ILE A 47 -10.74 -16.95 4.58
CA ILE A 47 -9.93 -15.80 4.99
C ILE A 47 -10.82 -14.56 4.92
N LEU A 48 -10.90 -13.87 6.05
CA LEU A 48 -11.62 -12.61 6.22
C LEU A 48 -10.66 -11.53 6.72
N VAL A 49 -10.88 -10.30 6.32
CA VAL A 49 -10.07 -9.14 6.68
C VAL A 49 -11.02 -8.05 7.15
N LYS A 50 -10.78 -7.50 8.33
CA LYS A 50 -11.60 -6.39 8.83
C LYS A 50 -11.21 -5.11 8.08
N ARG A 51 -12.19 -4.34 7.62
CA ARG A 51 -11.91 -3.11 6.84
C ARG A 51 -11.02 -2.13 7.60
N GLU A 52 -11.37 -1.84 8.85
CA GLU A 52 -10.62 -0.89 9.67
C GLU A 52 -9.16 -1.31 9.87
N GLU A 53 -8.91 -2.62 10.03
CA GLU A 53 -7.55 -3.15 10.13
C GLU A 53 -6.81 -3.07 8.80
N PHE A 54 -7.51 -3.34 7.69
CA PHE A 54 -6.93 -3.18 6.37
C PHE A 54 -6.55 -1.72 6.10
N ASP A 55 -7.44 -0.77 6.40
CA ASP A 55 -7.20 0.65 6.19
C ASP A 55 -6.06 1.16 7.08
N HIS A 56 -6.02 0.72 8.35
CA HIS A 56 -4.91 1.04 9.25
C HIS A 56 -3.59 0.40 8.80
N TRP A 57 -3.63 -0.85 8.33
CA TRP A 57 -2.46 -1.52 7.78
C TRP A 57 -1.97 -0.83 6.51
N LEU A 58 -2.88 -0.41 5.64
CA LEU A 58 -2.59 0.32 4.40
C LEU A 58 -2.00 1.70 4.71
N SER A 59 -2.57 2.44 5.67
CA SER A 59 -2.04 3.74 6.09
C SER A 59 -0.67 3.61 6.77
N SER A 60 -0.41 2.54 7.51
CA SER A 60 0.93 2.24 8.07
C SER A 60 1.96 1.83 7.01
N SER A 61 1.48 1.36 5.85
CA SER A 61 2.27 0.98 4.68
C SER A 61 2.33 2.10 3.64
N HIS A 62 1.63 3.21 3.88
CA HIS A 62 1.72 4.40 3.07
C HIS A 62 3.15 4.94 3.21
N ILE A 63 3.97 4.60 2.23
CA ILE A 63 5.22 5.31 1.99
C ILE A 63 4.76 6.69 1.57
N VAL A 64 4.65 7.60 2.54
CA VAL A 64 4.86 9.00 2.25
C VAL A 64 6.25 8.99 1.66
N ASN A 65 6.37 9.06 0.33
CA ASN A 65 7.58 9.59 -0.26
C ASN A 65 7.68 10.97 0.39
N SER A 66 8.38 11.06 1.53
CA SER A 66 8.82 12.35 2.02
C SER A 66 9.57 12.89 0.82
N PRO A 67 9.08 13.96 0.18
CA PRO A 67 9.71 14.47 -1.04
C PRO A 67 11.20 14.75 -0.81
N ASP A 68 11.62 14.89 0.44
CA ASP A 68 13.01 14.96 0.90
C ASP A 68 13.94 13.92 0.26
N GLY A 69 13.56 12.63 0.21
CA GLY A 69 14.46 11.60 -0.32
C GLY A 69 14.58 11.60 -1.85
N LEU A 70 13.54 12.03 -2.56
CA LEU A 70 13.52 12.07 -4.02
C LEU A 70 14.12 13.37 -4.56
N ILE A 71 13.93 14.48 -3.82
CA ILE A 71 14.54 15.78 -4.11
C ILE A 71 16.07 15.68 -3.97
N GLU A 72 16.60 15.03 -2.93
CA GLU A 72 18.06 14.90 -2.77
C GLU A 72 18.73 14.15 -3.94
N ILE A 73 18.08 13.10 -4.46
CA ILE A 73 18.62 12.33 -5.60
C ILE A 73 18.58 13.18 -6.87
N VAL A 74 17.49 13.92 -7.11
CA VAL A 74 17.36 14.82 -8.26
C VAL A 74 18.38 15.97 -8.17
N ASP A 75 18.54 16.58 -7.00
CA ASP A 75 19.51 17.66 -6.79
C ASP A 75 20.95 17.19 -6.98
N SER A 76 21.29 15.97 -6.54
CA SER A 76 22.62 15.41 -6.74
C SER A 76 22.94 15.18 -8.22
N VAL A 77 21.98 14.66 -9.00
CA VAL A 77 22.15 14.45 -10.45
C VAL A 77 22.19 15.78 -11.20
N VAL A 78 21.30 16.73 -10.87
CA VAL A 78 21.29 18.06 -11.49
C VAL A 78 22.57 18.84 -11.17
N ALA A 79 23.11 18.71 -9.95
CA ALA A 79 24.40 19.29 -9.58
C ALA A 79 25.56 18.66 -10.37
N HIS A 80 25.54 17.34 -10.59
CA HIS A 80 26.54 16.63 -11.40
C HIS A 80 26.47 16.95 -12.90
N MET A 81 25.29 17.36 -13.39
CA MET A 81 25.08 17.70 -14.81
C MET A 81 25.38 19.17 -15.13
N ARG A 82 25.64 20.02 -14.13
CA ARG A 82 26.04 21.42 -14.40
C ARG A 82 27.46 21.44 -14.99
N PRO A 83 27.65 21.91 -16.23
CA PRO A 83 28.98 21.96 -16.83
C PRO A 83 29.86 22.95 -16.06
N SER A 84 31.02 22.45 -15.64
CA SER A 84 32.09 23.25 -15.03
C SER A 84 32.43 24.43 -15.93
N LYS A 85 32.13 25.66 -15.46
CA LYS A 85 32.69 26.86 -16.06
C LYS A 85 34.20 26.83 -15.81
N ARG A 86 34.93 26.31 -16.80
CA ARG A 86 36.37 26.53 -16.92
C ARG A 86 36.63 28.02 -17.02
N SER A 87 37.54 28.44 -16.15
CA SER A 87 38.22 29.72 -15.99
C SER A 87 38.41 30.54 -17.27
N ALA A 88 38.19 31.85 -17.16
CA ALA A 88 38.95 32.90 -17.82
C ALA A 88 38.99 34.12 -16.89
#